data_AF-H6V9T3-F1
#
_entry.id   AF-H6V9T3-F1
#
_cell.length_a   1.000
_cell.length_b   1.000
_cell.length_c   1.000
_cell.angle_alpha   90.00
_cell.angle_beta   90.00
_cell.angle_gamma   90.00
#
_symmetry.space_group_name_H-M   'P 1'
#
loop_
_entity.id
_entity.type
_entity.pdbx_description
1 polymer ?
#
loop_
_entity_poly.entity_id
_entity_poly.type
_entity_poly.pdbx_seq_one_letter_code
_entity_poly.pdbx_strand_id
1 'polypeptide(L)'
;NRSCFQKLWVLDLRYTDWYSKTTMGLMDELRELNVERVKDWMSIVDICGSRSSLVKFRVAPDPDSQQEIIMHRQLPNLSSALHLKTVILENCVGLEQVVPNVLPPLVESFSFILTNAAISKISSISFRGLGKLKSVKSLDLREVVALNLKQLIMMGCDKLKAIQ
;
A
#
# COMPACT_ATOMS: atom_id res chain seq x y z
N ASN A 1 -17.11 8.35 24.28
CA ASN A 1 -16.34 7.11 24.53
C ASN A 1 -15.10 7.03 23.63
N ARG A 2 -14.20 8.04 23.66
CA ARG A 2 -13.00 8.08 22.81
C ARG A 2 -11.88 7.12 23.27
N SER A 3 -11.90 6.76 24.56
CA SER A 3 -10.83 6.04 25.24
C SER A 3 -10.58 4.62 24.72
N CYS A 4 -11.61 3.93 24.23
CA CYS A 4 -11.47 2.54 23.79
C CYS A 4 -10.69 2.39 22.48
N PHE A 5 -10.74 3.39 21.59
CA PHE A 5 -10.07 3.32 20.28
C PHE A 5 -8.67 3.93 20.28
N GLN A 6 -8.36 4.85 21.21
CA GLN A 6 -7.06 5.52 21.28
C GLN A 6 -5.89 4.54 21.38
N LYS A 7 -6.06 3.47 22.17
CA LYS A 7 -5.05 2.43 22.41
C LYS A 7 -5.10 1.28 21.39
N LEU A 8 -5.90 1.40 20.34
CA LEU A 8 -5.97 0.37 19.31
C LEU A 8 -4.67 0.40 18.49
N TRP A 9 -3.89 -0.69 18.56
CA TRP A 9 -2.62 -0.80 17.84
C TRP A 9 -2.74 -1.44 16.47
N VAL A 10 -3.73 -2.32 16.28
CA VAL A 10 -3.94 -3.05 15.04
C VAL A 10 -5.38 -2.86 14.62
N LEU A 11 -5.58 -2.41 13.38
CA LEU A 11 -6.88 -2.32 12.74
C LEU A 11 -6.88 -3.19 11.49
N ASP A 12 -7.78 -4.16 11.46
CA ASP A 12 -8.02 -5.03 10.31
C ASP A 12 -9.44 -4.80 9.79
N LEU A 13 -9.55 -4.16 8.63
CA LEU A 13 -10.80 -3.86 7.96
C LEU A 13 -10.97 -4.82 6.79
N ARG A 14 -12.00 -5.68 6.83
CA ARG A 14 -12.28 -6.63 5.75
C ARG A 14 -13.73 -6.58 5.31
N TYR A 15 -13.97 -6.55 4.00
CA TYR A 15 -15.30 -6.70 3.38
C TYR A 15 -16.36 -5.77 3.98
N THR A 16 -16.04 -4.49 4.16
CA THR A 16 -16.87 -3.63 5.01
C THR A 16 -16.76 -2.14 4.71
N ASP A 17 -17.87 -1.43 4.98
CA ASP A 17 -18.04 0.01 4.78
C ASP A 17 -18.28 0.76 6.12
N TRP A 18 -18.07 0.10 7.26
CA TRP A 18 -18.38 0.63 8.62
C TRP A 18 -17.47 1.76 9.13
N TYR A 19 -16.49 2.19 8.34
CA TYR A 19 -15.51 3.17 8.79
C TYR A 19 -16.01 4.59 8.54
N SER A 20 -15.76 5.48 9.50
CA SER A 20 -15.98 6.92 9.32
C SER A 20 -14.68 7.67 9.61
N LYS A 21 -14.51 8.85 8.99
CA LYS A 21 -13.40 9.77 9.31
C LYS A 21 -13.30 10.03 10.81
N THR A 22 -14.45 10.18 11.47
CA THR A 22 -14.53 10.41 12.90
C THR A 22 -14.02 9.22 13.71
N THR A 23 -14.46 8.00 13.41
CA THR A 23 -14.05 6.78 14.13
C THR A 23 -12.56 6.52 13.96
N MET A 24 -12.07 6.61 12.72
CA MET A 24 -10.66 6.39 12.41
C MET A 24 -9.76 7.45 13.04
N GLY A 25 -10.23 8.71 13.12
CA GLY A 25 -9.50 9.79 13.80
C GLY A 25 -9.18 9.51 15.27
N LEU A 26 -9.88 8.60 15.95
CA LEU A 26 -9.68 8.30 17.37
C LEU A 26 -8.49 7.38 17.67
N MET A 27 -7.91 6.71 16.68
CA MET A 27 -6.94 5.61 16.89
C MET A 27 -5.47 6.08 16.93
N ASP A 28 -5.12 6.96 17.87
CA ASP A 28 -3.81 7.66 17.88
C ASP A 28 -2.61 6.72 17.95
N GLU A 29 -2.75 5.59 18.62
CA GLU A 29 -1.68 4.60 18.77
C GLU A 29 -1.70 3.52 17.68
N LEU A 30 -2.41 3.72 16.57
CA LEU A 30 -2.48 2.73 15.48
C LEU A 30 -1.10 2.49 14.87
N ARG A 31 -0.62 1.24 14.99
CA ARG A 31 0.69 0.78 14.48
C ARG A 31 0.56 -0.06 13.23
N GLU A 32 -0.52 -0.83 13.10
CA GLU A 32 -0.75 -1.69 11.95
C GLU A 32 -2.13 -1.44 11.37
N LEU A 33 -2.17 -1.13 10.08
CA LEU A 33 -3.39 -0.96 9.31
C LEU A 33 -3.43 -2.02 8.21
N ASN A 34 -4.46 -2.87 8.24
CA ASN A 34 -4.78 -3.81 7.20
C ASN A 34 -6.16 -3.48 6.60
N VAL A 35 -6.22 -3.34 5.28
CA VAL A 35 -7.46 -3.06 4.56
C VAL A 35 -7.65 -4.08 3.44
N GLU A 36 -8.71 -4.88 3.50
CA GLU A 36 -9.00 -5.95 2.56
C GLU A 36 -10.41 -5.81 1.99
N ARG A 37 -10.53 -5.81 0.66
CA ARG A 37 -11.81 -5.72 -0.06
C ARG A 37 -12.71 -4.56 0.37
N VAL A 38 -12.10 -3.44 0.75
CA VAL A 38 -12.80 -2.19 1.03
C VAL A 38 -12.77 -1.30 -0.19
N LYS A 39 -13.93 -0.85 -0.66
CA LYS A 39 -14.07 -0.13 -1.94
C LYS A 39 -13.32 1.20 -1.97
N ASP A 40 -13.34 1.95 -0.87
CA ASP A 40 -12.67 3.25 -0.75
C ASP A 40 -11.48 3.17 0.23
N TRP A 41 -10.62 2.18 0.00
CA TRP A 41 -9.41 1.97 0.79
C TRP A 41 -8.46 3.18 0.73
N MET A 42 -8.45 3.93 -0.37
CA MET A 42 -7.59 5.12 -0.49
C MET A 42 -7.98 6.21 0.50
N SER A 43 -9.27 6.45 0.72
CA SER A 43 -9.69 7.39 1.76
C SER A 43 -9.24 6.93 3.14
N ILE A 44 -9.26 5.62 3.43
CA ILE A 44 -8.72 5.07 4.68
C ILE A 44 -7.23 5.40 4.83
N VAL A 45 -6.46 5.28 3.74
CA VAL A 45 -5.02 5.61 3.76
C VAL A 45 -4.78 7.09 3.96
N ASP A 46 -5.56 7.97 3.35
CA ASP A 46 -5.41 9.42 3.59
C ASP A 46 -5.60 9.78 5.08
N ILE A 47 -6.50 9.07 5.75
CA ILE A 47 -6.86 9.32 7.16
C ILE A 47 -5.86 8.68 8.12
N CYS A 48 -5.51 7.42 7.89
CA CYS A 48 -4.73 6.62 8.84
C CYS A 48 -3.26 6.45 8.41
N GLY A 49 -2.97 6.53 7.11
CA GLY A 49 -1.66 6.32 6.51
C GLY A 49 -0.66 7.45 6.77
N SER A 50 -1.12 8.62 7.22
CA SER A 50 -0.26 9.75 7.60
C SER A 50 0.11 9.76 9.09
N ARG A 51 -0.35 8.77 9.87
CA ARG A 51 -0.09 8.72 11.32
C ARG A 51 1.37 8.40 11.62
N SER A 52 1.97 9.22 12.46
CA SER A 52 3.35 9.02 12.90
C SER A 52 3.54 7.69 13.64
N SER A 53 2.52 7.16 14.31
CA SER A 53 2.54 5.87 15.03
C SER A 53 2.53 4.65 14.12
N LEU A 54 2.14 4.80 12.85
CA LEU A 54 1.99 3.68 11.92
C LEU A 54 3.35 3.08 11.58
N VAL A 55 3.47 1.76 11.73
CA VAL A 55 4.69 0.97 11.49
C VAL A 55 4.50 0.03 10.30
N LYS A 56 3.29 -0.47 10.07
CA LYS A 56 2.96 -1.39 8.99
C LYS A 56 1.65 -0.98 8.31
N PHE A 57 1.70 -0.94 6.99
CA PHE A 57 0.53 -0.69 6.15
C PHE A 57 0.37 -1.83 5.14
N ARG A 58 -0.83 -2.42 5.11
CA ARG A 58 -1.25 -3.40 4.11
C ARG A 58 -2.58 -3.00 3.49
N VAL A 59 -2.66 -3.11 2.17
CA VAL A 59 -3.93 -3.07 1.45
C VAL A 59 -4.04 -4.19 0.43
N ALA A 60 -5.24 -4.74 0.30
CA ALA A 60 -5.62 -5.79 -0.63
C ALA A 60 -7.04 -5.49 -1.16
N PRO A 61 -7.21 -4.57 -2.14
CA PRO A 61 -8.51 -4.30 -2.72
C PRO A 61 -8.99 -5.52 -3.52
N ASP A 62 -10.28 -5.48 -3.88
CA ASP A 62 -10.85 -6.49 -4.78
C ASP A 62 -10.37 -6.22 -6.21
N PRO A 63 -9.59 -7.13 -6.84
CA PRO A 63 -9.10 -6.93 -8.21
C PRO A 63 -10.20 -6.92 -9.26
N ASP A 64 -11.42 -7.36 -8.94
CA ASP A 64 -12.59 -7.32 -9.82
C ASP A 64 -13.42 -6.04 -9.64
N SER A 65 -13.10 -5.20 -8.65
CA SER A 65 -13.83 -3.95 -8.46
C SER A 65 -13.58 -2.99 -9.62
N GLN A 66 -14.66 -2.49 -10.23
CA GLN A 66 -14.57 -1.50 -11.31
C GLN A 66 -13.81 -0.23 -10.87
N GLN A 67 -13.97 0.17 -9.61
CA GLN A 67 -13.22 1.27 -9.02
C GLN A 67 -11.71 1.03 -8.92
N GLU A 68 -11.23 -0.21 -8.87
CA GLU A 68 -9.79 -0.49 -8.91
C GLU A 68 -9.29 -0.55 -10.37
N ILE A 69 -10.09 -1.09 -11.30
CA ILE A 69 -9.67 -1.31 -12.70
C ILE A 69 -9.63 -0.01 -13.54
N ILE A 70 -10.60 0.89 -13.39
CA ILE A 70 -10.75 2.09 -14.26
C ILE A 70 -9.71 3.17 -13.94
N MET A 71 -8.94 2.94 -12.89
CA MET A 71 -8.58 3.97 -11.97
C MET A 71 -7.06 4.00 -11.94
N HIS A 72 -6.49 4.72 -12.90
CA HIS A 72 -5.06 4.91 -13.11
C HIS A 72 -4.47 5.83 -12.01
N ARG A 73 -3.97 5.24 -10.90
CA ARG A 73 -3.68 5.98 -9.65
C ARG A 73 -2.22 6.03 -9.24
N GLN A 74 -1.93 6.98 -8.34
CA GLN A 74 -0.69 7.08 -7.58
C GLN A 74 -0.88 6.52 -6.18
N LEU A 75 0.19 6.00 -5.57
CA LEU A 75 0.14 5.59 -4.17
C LEU A 75 -0.16 6.81 -3.28
N PRO A 76 -1.13 6.72 -2.34
CA PRO A 76 -1.40 7.80 -1.40
C PRO A 76 -0.14 8.19 -0.60
N ASN A 77 -0.10 9.45 -0.16
CA ASN A 77 1.06 9.98 0.54
C ASN A 77 1.15 9.46 1.99
N LEU A 78 2.17 8.64 2.25
CA LEU A 78 2.51 8.06 3.55
C LEU A 78 3.72 8.74 4.19
N SER A 79 4.25 9.83 3.63
CA SER A 79 5.50 10.46 4.08
C SER A 79 5.47 10.97 5.54
N SER A 80 4.28 11.25 6.07
CA SER A 80 4.08 11.67 7.45
C SER A 80 4.08 10.52 8.45
N ALA A 81 3.99 9.27 8.00
CA ALA A 81 4.11 8.09 8.87
C ALA A 81 5.57 7.81 9.20
N LEU A 82 6.16 8.65 10.05
CA LEU A 82 7.60 8.68 10.31
C LEU A 82 8.17 7.33 10.77
N HIS A 83 7.39 6.47 11.43
CA HIS A 83 7.83 5.17 11.90
C HIS A 83 7.45 4.01 10.96
N LEU A 84 6.90 4.28 9.78
CA LEU A 84 6.48 3.26 8.83
C LEU A 84 7.68 2.51 8.27
N LYS A 85 7.69 1.20 8.48
CA LYS A 85 8.77 0.29 8.05
C LYS A 85 8.35 -0.65 6.93
N THR A 86 7.07 -1.02 6.89
CA THR A 86 6.58 -2.07 5.98
C THR A 86 5.36 -1.57 5.23
N VAL A 87 5.42 -1.66 3.90
CA VAL A 87 4.30 -1.38 2.99
C VAL A 87 4.03 -2.62 2.15
N ILE A 88 2.79 -3.10 2.17
CA ILE A 88 2.35 -4.26 1.41
C ILE A 88 1.14 -3.85 0.57
N LEU A 89 1.27 -3.92 -0.74
CA LEU A 89 0.22 -3.65 -1.70
C LEU A 89 -0.11 -4.95 -2.42
N GLU A 90 -1.31 -5.46 -2.24
CA GLU A 90 -1.76 -6.68 -2.89
C GLU A 90 -2.89 -6.36 -3.86
N ASN A 91 -2.87 -6.90 -5.08
CA ASN A 91 -3.95 -6.75 -6.05
C ASN A 91 -4.37 -5.30 -6.39
N CYS A 92 -3.50 -4.30 -6.15
CA CYS A 92 -3.74 -2.91 -6.52
C CYS A 92 -3.58 -2.71 -8.04
N VAL A 93 -4.48 -3.29 -8.83
CA VAL A 93 -4.38 -3.36 -10.30
C VAL A 93 -4.52 -2.00 -10.99
N GLY A 94 -5.11 -1.00 -10.32
CA GLY A 94 -5.20 0.38 -10.82
C GLY A 94 -3.99 1.25 -10.47
N LEU A 95 -3.10 0.79 -9.58
CA LEU A 95 -1.93 1.55 -9.21
C LEU A 95 -0.93 1.59 -10.37
N GLU A 96 -0.65 2.78 -10.88
CA GLU A 96 0.31 2.99 -11.97
C GLU A 96 1.66 3.47 -11.49
N GLN A 97 1.69 4.18 -10.36
CA GLN A 97 2.93 4.75 -9.89
C GLN A 97 3.02 4.92 -8.38
N VAL A 98 4.18 4.57 -7.85
CA VAL A 98 4.72 5.09 -6.60
C VAL A 98 5.61 6.27 -6.98
N VAL A 99 5.19 7.50 -6.69
CA VAL A 99 5.96 8.71 -7.03
C VAL A 99 6.97 9.07 -5.93
N PRO A 100 8.03 9.85 -6.22
CA PRO A 100 8.99 10.25 -5.19
C PRO A 100 8.34 10.98 -4.01
N ASN A 101 8.94 10.80 -2.83
CA ASN A 101 8.55 11.46 -1.57
C ASN A 101 7.18 11.06 -0.99
N VAL A 102 6.48 10.07 -1.53
CA VAL A 102 5.24 9.55 -0.91
C VAL A 102 5.49 8.54 0.21
N LEU A 103 6.70 8.00 0.29
CA LEU A 103 7.10 7.07 1.36
C LEU A 103 8.10 7.75 2.29
N PRO A 104 8.03 7.49 3.61
CA PRO A 104 8.98 8.00 4.58
C PRO A 104 10.33 7.27 4.44
N PRO A 105 11.44 7.91 4.86
CA PRO A 105 12.79 7.37 4.64
C PRO A 105 13.10 6.08 5.41
N LEU A 106 12.31 5.75 6.43
CA LEU A 106 12.47 4.55 7.28
C LEU A 106 11.80 3.29 6.72
N VAL A 107 11.17 3.34 5.54
CA VAL A 107 10.62 2.13 4.91
C VAL A 107 11.75 1.15 4.60
N GLU A 108 11.71 0.00 5.28
CA GLU A 108 12.69 -1.09 5.17
C GLU A 108 12.22 -2.20 4.22
N SER A 109 10.89 -2.36 4.05
CA SER A 109 10.29 -3.40 3.22
C SER A 109 9.10 -2.87 2.43
N PHE A 110 9.10 -3.15 1.13
CA PHE A 110 8.02 -2.82 0.22
C PHE A 110 7.67 -4.06 -0.62
N SER A 111 6.41 -4.49 -0.56
CA SER A 111 5.90 -5.65 -1.30
C SER A 111 4.78 -5.22 -2.23
N PHE A 112 4.85 -5.68 -3.48
CA PHE A 112 3.78 -5.52 -4.46
C PHE A 112 3.40 -6.90 -4.99
N ILE A 113 2.26 -7.41 -4.54
CA ILE A 113 1.84 -8.80 -4.73
C ILE A 113 0.61 -8.81 -5.64
N LEU A 114 0.59 -9.68 -6.64
CA LEU A 114 -0.57 -9.89 -7.50
C LEU A 114 -0.98 -11.34 -7.43
N THR A 115 -2.28 -11.61 -7.35
CA THR A 115 -2.83 -12.95 -7.56
C THR A 115 -3.02 -13.23 -9.05
N ASN A 116 -3.16 -14.50 -9.44
CA ASN A 116 -3.44 -14.90 -10.82
C ASN A 116 -4.62 -14.15 -11.46
N ALA A 117 -5.67 -13.85 -10.68
CA ALA A 117 -6.83 -13.09 -11.14
C ALA A 117 -6.56 -11.59 -11.36
N ALA A 118 -5.52 -11.04 -10.73
CA ALA A 118 -5.12 -9.65 -10.81
C ALA A 118 -4.04 -9.41 -11.89
N ILE A 119 -3.18 -10.39 -12.13
CA ILE A 119 -2.07 -10.31 -13.10
C ILE A 119 -2.54 -9.91 -14.50
N SER A 120 -3.67 -10.43 -14.98
CA SER A 120 -4.16 -10.13 -16.32
C SER A 120 -4.66 -8.69 -16.47
N LYS A 121 -4.85 -7.96 -15.37
CA LYS A 121 -5.45 -6.62 -15.34
C LYS A 121 -4.42 -5.50 -15.19
N ILE A 122 -3.21 -5.81 -14.72
CA ILE A 122 -2.15 -4.82 -14.64
C ILE A 122 -1.54 -4.58 -16.03
N SER A 123 -1.44 -3.32 -16.43
CA SER A 123 -0.86 -2.93 -17.73
C SER A 123 0.49 -2.23 -17.60
N SER A 124 0.67 -1.43 -16.54
CA SER A 124 1.88 -0.67 -16.26
C SER A 124 2.00 -0.37 -14.76
N ILE A 125 3.21 -0.42 -14.22
CA ILE A 125 3.51 0.08 -12.87
C ILE A 125 4.93 0.66 -12.80
N SER A 126 5.05 1.81 -12.13
CA SER A 126 6.28 2.57 -11.97
C SER A 126 6.63 2.71 -10.49
N PHE A 127 7.79 2.19 -10.09
CA PHE A 127 8.32 2.25 -8.73
C PHE A 127 9.39 3.35 -8.55
N ARG A 128 9.34 4.41 -9.36
CA ARG A 128 10.32 5.52 -9.30
C ARG A 128 10.44 6.15 -7.91
N GLY A 129 9.36 6.13 -7.13
CA GLY A 129 9.31 6.64 -5.77
C GLY A 129 10.13 5.85 -4.76
N LEU A 130 10.51 4.60 -5.08
CA LEU A 130 11.35 3.78 -4.21
C LEU A 130 12.83 4.19 -4.27
N GLY A 131 13.29 4.85 -5.34
CA GLY A 131 14.71 5.14 -5.57
C GLY A 131 15.36 6.10 -4.57
N LYS A 132 14.57 6.78 -3.71
CA LYS A 132 15.09 7.62 -2.62
C LYS A 132 15.23 6.86 -1.29
N LEU A 133 14.70 5.64 -1.20
CA LEU A 133 14.75 4.86 0.02
C LEU A 133 16.13 4.22 0.15
N LYS A 134 16.89 4.66 1.14
CA LYS A 134 18.26 4.16 1.41
C LYS A 134 18.27 2.71 1.91
N SER A 135 17.11 2.13 2.26
CA SER A 135 17.02 0.94 3.10
C SER A 135 15.98 -0.09 2.68
N VAL A 136 15.43 -0.04 1.45
CA VAL A 136 14.56 -1.14 0.97
C VAL A 136 15.40 -2.41 0.88
N LYS A 137 15.24 -3.30 1.87
CA LYS A 137 15.95 -4.56 1.99
C LYS A 137 15.38 -5.61 1.04
N SER A 138 14.07 -5.54 0.80
CA SER A 138 13.34 -6.45 -0.08
C SER A 138 12.35 -5.68 -0.93
N LEU A 139 12.39 -5.97 -2.24
CA LEU A 139 11.31 -5.73 -3.18
C LEU A 139 10.83 -7.10 -3.65
N ASP A 140 9.56 -7.39 -3.38
CA ASP A 140 8.95 -8.67 -3.72
C ASP A 140 7.96 -8.51 -4.87
N LEU A 141 8.19 -9.26 -5.94
CA LEU A 141 7.38 -9.31 -7.17
C LEU A 141 7.07 -10.76 -7.58
N ARG A 142 7.18 -11.73 -6.65
CA ARG A 142 7.20 -13.19 -6.94
C ARG A 142 6.06 -13.72 -7.81
N GLU A 143 4.94 -13.03 -7.85
CA GLU A 143 3.74 -13.46 -8.59
C GLU A 143 3.43 -12.56 -9.79
N VAL A 144 4.29 -11.60 -10.15
CA VAL A 144 4.08 -10.77 -11.36
C VAL A 144 4.51 -11.59 -12.59
N VAL A 145 3.64 -12.50 -13.05
CA VAL A 145 3.81 -13.19 -14.33
C VAL A 145 3.42 -12.23 -15.45
N ALA A 146 4.40 -11.64 -16.13
CA ALA A 146 4.22 -10.56 -17.10
C ALA A 146 3.55 -11.00 -18.43
N LEU A 147 2.32 -11.51 -18.41
CA LEU A 147 1.56 -11.78 -19.64
C LEU A 147 1.05 -10.48 -20.30
N ASN A 148 0.64 -9.50 -19.49
CA ASN A 148 0.06 -8.22 -19.95
C ASN A 148 0.82 -6.97 -19.48
N LEU A 149 1.87 -7.13 -18.67
CA LEU A 149 2.66 -6.01 -18.16
C LEU A 149 3.53 -5.44 -19.29
N LYS A 150 3.13 -4.31 -19.86
CA LYS A 150 3.85 -3.66 -20.96
C LYS A 150 5.08 -2.90 -20.48
N GLN A 151 5.02 -2.40 -19.25
CA GLN A 151 6.05 -1.52 -18.71
C GLN A 151 6.22 -1.72 -17.21
N LEU A 152 7.46 -2.00 -16.79
CA LEU A 152 7.90 -2.01 -15.40
C LEU A 152 9.07 -1.03 -15.27
N ILE A 153 8.92 0.02 -14.46
CA ILE A 153 9.99 1.00 -14.24
C ILE A 153 10.49 0.89 -12.80
N MET A 154 11.75 0.49 -12.63
CA MET A 154 12.44 0.49 -11.36
C MET A 154 13.66 1.40 -11.46
N MET A 155 13.66 2.50 -10.69
CA MET A 155 14.82 3.38 -10.60
C MET A 155 15.32 3.38 -9.15
N GLY A 156 16.64 3.22 -8.96
CA GLY A 156 17.28 3.25 -7.64
C GLY A 156 17.08 2.00 -6.77
N CYS A 157 16.73 0.85 -7.38
CA CYS A 157 16.76 -0.43 -6.69
C CYS A 157 18.07 -1.17 -7.04
N ASP A 158 19.11 -0.96 -6.24
CA ASP A 158 20.44 -1.58 -6.46
C ASP A 158 20.47 -3.08 -6.10
N LYS A 159 19.36 -3.63 -5.58
CA LYS A 159 19.24 -5.01 -5.08
C LYS A 159 18.00 -5.71 -5.59
N LEU A 160 17.83 -5.74 -6.91
CA LEU A 160 16.86 -6.65 -7.53
C LEU A 160 17.43 -8.06 -7.53
N LYS A 161 16.97 -8.88 -6.59
CA LYS A 161 17.16 -10.33 -6.68
C LYS A 161 15.86 -10.95 -7.17
N ALA A 162 15.89 -11.56 -8.34
CA ALA A 162 14.88 -12.53 -8.70
C ALA A 162 14.98 -13.67 -7.67
N ILE A 163 13.87 -14.02 -7.03
CA ILE A 163 13.79 -15.24 -6.23
C ILE A 163 13.44 -16.34 -7.23
N GLN A 164 14.39 -17.25 -7.46
CA GLN A 164 14.21 -18.48 -8.25
C GLN A 164 13.33 -19.48 -7.52
#